data_AF-A0A0D6LQJ9-F1
#
_entry.id   AF-A0A0D6LQJ9-F1
#
_cell.length_a   1.000
_cell.length_b   1.000
_cell.length_c   1.000
_cell.angle_alpha   90.00
_cell.angle_beta   90.00
_cell.angle_gamma   90.00
#
_symmetry.space_group_name_H-M   'P 1'
#
loop_
_entity.id
_entity.type
_entity.pdbx_description
1 polymer ?
#
loop_
_entity_poly.entity_id
_entity_poly.type
_entity_poly.pdbx_seq_one_letter_code
_entity_poly.pdbx_strand_id
1 'polypeptide(L)'
;MMCIGEEGDVAQFGDWTKRNIRLYAIRNGYELCPKSAHHWIRRGIAEALRTEDYYAVDVLLGGYDDKENKAFLGSVDYLGNGLDNQPYLFRGFCGRFCYAIMDREYKKSRFQVM
;
A
#
# COMPACT_ATOMS: atom_id res chain seq x y z
N MET A 1 3.99 4.18 3.14
CA MET A 1 2.82 4.22 2.25
C MET A 1 3.00 5.39 1.29
N MET A 2 2.69 5.19 0.02
CA MET A 2 2.64 6.24 -1.00
C MET A 2 1.22 6.31 -1.55
N CYS A 3 0.67 7.51 -1.63
CA CYS A 3 -0.65 7.82 -2.17
C CYS A 3 -0.49 8.55 -3.50
N ILE A 4 -1.31 8.21 -4.49
CA ILE A 4 -1.21 8.68 -5.88
C ILE A 4 -2.62 9.02 -6.34
N GLY A 5 -2.84 10.23 -6.84
CA GLY A 5 -4.17 10.72 -7.20
C GLY A 5 -4.21 12.25 -7.15
N GLU A 6 -5.42 12.79 -7.00
CA GLU A 6 -5.62 14.22 -6.82
C GLU A 6 -5.04 14.70 -5.48
N GLU A 7 -4.39 15.86 -5.47
CA GLU A 7 -3.59 16.32 -4.33
C GLU A 7 -4.39 16.43 -3.03
N GLY A 8 -5.63 16.91 -3.10
CA GLY A 8 -6.53 17.03 -1.95
C GLY A 8 -6.85 15.67 -1.32
N ASP A 9 -7.25 14.71 -2.14
CA ASP A 9 -7.57 13.35 -1.68
C ASP A 9 -6.33 12.62 -1.17
N VAL A 10 -5.19 12.79 -1.85
CA VAL A 10 -3.90 12.22 -1.44
C VAL A 10 -3.49 12.72 -0.05
N ALA A 11 -3.59 14.03 0.18
CA ALA A 11 -3.26 14.63 1.47
C ALA A 11 -4.21 14.12 2.56
N GLN A 12 -5.53 14.18 2.33
CA GLN A 12 -6.54 13.82 3.30
C GLN A 12 -6.53 12.32 3.64
N PHE A 13 -6.54 11.46 2.63
CA PHE A 13 -6.52 10.01 2.81
C PHE A 13 -5.20 9.55 3.46
N GLY A 14 -4.07 10.14 3.05
CA GLY A 14 -2.76 9.87 3.62
C GLY A 14 -2.72 10.17 5.13
N ASP A 15 -3.18 11.35 5.52
CA ASP A 15 -3.22 11.78 6.92
C ASP A 15 -4.22 10.97 7.75
N TRP A 16 -5.42 10.72 7.20
CA TRP A 16 -6.43 9.87 7.83
C TRP A 16 -5.88 8.46 8.11
N THR A 17 -5.22 7.84 7.13
CA THR A 17 -4.62 6.52 7.26
C THR A 17 -3.52 6.50 8.32
N LYS A 18 -2.59 7.47 8.27
CA LYS A 18 -1.48 7.57 9.22
C LYS A 18 -1.96 7.69 10.66
N ARG A 19 -2.96 8.56 10.90
CA ARG A 19 -3.52 8.80 12.24
C ARG A 19 -4.21 7.56 12.80
N ASN A 20 -5.00 6.85 11.99
CA ASN A 20 -5.71 5.65 12.43
C ASN A 20 -4.76 4.47 12.71
N ILE A 21 -3.75 4.24 11.86
CA ILE A 21 -2.73 3.21 12.12
C ILE A 21 -1.96 3.54 13.41
N ARG A 22 -1.59 4.80 13.62
CA ARG A 22 -0.90 5.23 14.85
C ARG A 22 -1.79 5.05 16.09
N LEU A 23 -3.06 5.41 15.99
CA LEU A 23 -4.03 5.22 17.06
C LEU A 23 -4.19 3.73 17.42
N TYR A 24 -4.25 2.86 16.42
CA TYR A 24 -4.28 1.41 16.64
C TYR A 24 -3.07 0.95 17.45
N ALA A 25 -1.87 1.39 17.08
CA ALA A 25 -0.64 0.99 17.78
C ALA A 25 -0.63 1.45 19.24
N ILE A 26 -1.07 2.69 19.51
CA ILE A 26 -1.17 3.22 20.88
C ILE A 26 -2.19 2.44 21.71
N ARG A 27 -3.36 2.13 21.13
CA ARG A 27 -4.45 1.43 21.84
C ARG A 27 -4.12 -0.02 22.18
N ASN A 28 -3.42 -0.73 21.29
CA ASN A 28 -3.17 -2.16 21.44
C ASN A 28 -1.76 -2.48 21.96
N GLY A 29 -0.85 -1.49 22.01
CA GLY A 29 0.52 -1.65 22.50
C GLY A 29 1.47 -2.36 21.53
N TYR A 30 1.08 -2.56 20.26
CA TYR A 30 1.94 -3.15 19.22
C TYR A 30 1.63 -2.58 17.84
N GLU A 31 2.61 -2.65 16.93
CA GLU A 31 2.44 -2.18 15.55
C GLU A 31 1.68 -3.18 14.68
N LEU A 32 0.84 -2.67 13.78
CA LEU A 32 0.08 -3.48 12.85
C LEU A 32 1.03 -4.07 11.79
N CYS A 33 0.92 -5.36 11.48
CA CYS A 33 1.76 -5.93 10.43
C CYS A 33 1.40 -5.34 9.06
N PRO A 34 2.36 -5.23 8.11
CA PRO A 34 2.12 -4.60 6.81
C PRO A 34 0.95 -5.18 6.03
N LYS A 35 0.76 -6.51 6.09
CA LYS A 35 -0.36 -7.20 5.43
C LYS A 35 -1.71 -6.82 6.03
N SER A 36 -1.81 -6.73 7.36
CA SER A 36 -3.02 -6.25 8.02
C SER A 36 -3.30 -4.78 7.73
N ALA A 37 -2.27 -3.93 7.66
CA ALA A 37 -2.40 -2.54 7.24
C ALA A 37 -2.94 -2.43 5.81
N HIS A 38 -2.39 -3.22 4.87
CA HIS A 38 -2.88 -3.27 3.49
C HIS A 38 -4.36 -3.63 3.42
N HIS A 39 -4.78 -4.68 4.12
CA HIS A 39 -6.18 -5.10 4.15
C HIS A 39 -7.10 -4.05 4.76
N TRP A 40 -6.67 -3.39 5.84
CA TRP A 40 -7.44 -2.33 6.49
C TRP A 40 -7.59 -1.09 5.58
N ILE A 41 -6.51 -0.65 4.93
CA ILE A 41 -6.52 0.45 3.94
C ILE A 41 -7.48 0.12 2.80
N ARG A 42 -7.40 -1.09 2.24
CA ARG A 42 -8.28 -1.56 1.17
C ARG A 42 -9.75 -1.48 1.56
N ARG A 43 -10.07 -1.91 2.78
CA ARG A 43 -11.43 -1.81 3.31
C ARG A 43 -11.88 -0.35 3.41
N GLY A 44 -11.03 0.56 3.91
CA GLY A 44 -11.35 1.99 3.99
C GLY A 44 -11.71 2.61 2.64
N ILE A 45 -10.95 2.28 1.58
CA ILE A 45 -11.25 2.74 0.22
C ILE A 45 -12.58 2.13 -0.29
N ALA A 46 -12.77 0.82 -0.12
CA ALA A 46 -13.99 0.15 -0.58
C ALA A 46 -15.26 0.62 0.16
N GLU A 47 -15.15 0.98 1.44
CA GLU A 47 -16.23 1.56 2.23
C GLU A 47 -16.56 2.98 1.75
N ALA A 48 -15.54 3.82 1.52
CA ALA A 48 -15.71 5.18 1.02
C ALA A 48 -16.24 5.24 -0.44
N LEU A 49 -15.93 4.24 -1.27
CA LEU A 49 -16.35 4.20 -2.68
C LEU A 49 -17.86 4.33 -2.89
N ARG A 50 -18.67 3.97 -1.88
CA ARG A 50 -20.14 4.06 -1.94
C ARG A 50 -20.72 5.23 -1.14
N THR A 51 -19.88 6.20 -0.78
CA THR A 51 -20.29 7.45 -0.13
C THR A 51 -20.17 8.63 -1.07
N GLU A 52 -20.81 9.75 -0.75
CA GLU A 52 -20.69 11.01 -1.51
C GLU A 52 -19.23 11.51 -1.52
N ASP A 53 -18.55 11.41 -0.38
CA ASP A 53 -17.17 11.86 -0.17
C ASP A 53 -16.14 10.71 -0.33
N TYR A 54 -16.15 10.04 -1.48
CA TYR A 54 -15.17 8.98 -1.76
C TYR A 54 -13.77 9.56 -2.06
N TYR A 55 -12.72 8.79 -1.76
CA TYR A 55 -11.33 9.17 -2.07
C TYR A 55 -10.87 8.58 -3.40
N ALA A 56 -10.47 9.42 -4.35
CA ALA A 56 -9.89 8.98 -5.62
C ALA A 56 -8.36 8.78 -5.50
N VAL A 57 -7.93 7.76 -4.75
CA VAL A 57 -6.52 7.52 -4.42
C VAL A 57 -6.09 6.08 -4.70
N ASP A 58 -5.01 5.95 -5.47
CA ASP A 58 -4.22 4.74 -5.57
C ASP A 58 -3.15 4.70 -4.46
N VAL A 59 -2.92 3.51 -3.90
CA VAL A 59 -1.98 3.31 -2.79
C VAL A 59 -0.93 2.27 -3.16
N LEU A 60 0.32 2.57 -2.84
CA LEU A 60 1.40 1.59 -2.68
C LEU A 60 1.79 1.50 -1.20
N LEU A 61 1.76 0.29 -0.65
CA LEU A 61 2.15 0.01 0.72
C LEU A 61 3.35 -0.93 0.76
N GLY A 62 4.50 -0.38 1.13
CA GLY A 62 5.67 -1.15 1.54
C GLY A 62 5.80 -1.21 3.05
N GLY A 63 6.31 -2.33 3.56
CA GLY A 63 6.65 -2.52 4.97
C GLY A 63 7.49 -3.77 5.18
N TYR A 64 7.98 -3.98 6.39
CA TYR A 64 8.68 -5.20 6.78
C TYR A 64 7.94 -5.83 7.95
N ASP A 65 7.72 -7.15 7.89
CA ASP A 65 7.13 -7.91 8.98
C ASP A 65 8.23 -8.56 9.81
N ASP A 66 8.49 -8.03 11.00
CA ASP A 66 9.54 -8.53 11.91
C ASP A 66 9.22 -9.91 12.48
N LYS A 67 7.95 -10.34 12.48
CA LYS A 67 7.56 -11.67 12.98
C LYS A 67 7.86 -12.73 11.93
N GLU A 68 7.57 -12.45 10.67
CA GLU A 68 7.85 -13.36 9.56
C GLU A 68 9.23 -13.18 8.93
N ASN A 69 9.96 -12.12 9.30
CA ASN A 69 11.22 -11.69 8.68
C ASN A 69 11.10 -11.52 7.15
N LYS A 70 10.04 -10.84 6.69
CA LYS A 70 9.74 -10.68 5.27
C LYS A 70 9.37 -9.24 4.93
N ALA A 71 9.94 -8.75 3.82
CA ALA A 71 9.46 -7.55 3.18
C ALA A 71 8.08 -7.78 2.55
N PHE A 72 7.23 -6.77 2.63
CA PHE A 72 5.91 -6.73 2.05
C PHE A 72 5.80 -5.52 1.11
N LEU A 73 5.26 -5.75 -0.08
CA LEU A 73 4.84 -4.69 -0.99
C LEU A 73 3.45 -5.06 -1.54
N GLY A 74 2.51 -4.15 -1.40
CA GLY A 74 1.15 -4.28 -1.91
C GLY A 74 0.65 -3.00 -2.53
N SER A 75 -0.40 -3.10 -3.34
CA SER A 75 -1.13 -1.96 -3.88
C SER A 75 -2.61 -2.07 -3.62
N VAL A 76 -3.27 -0.92 -3.58
CA VAL A 76 -4.73 -0.81 -3.60
C VAL A 76 -5.08 0.26 -4.62
N ASP A 77 -6.03 0.00 -5.51
CA ASP A 77 -6.55 1.03 -6.41
C ASP A 77 -7.68 1.85 -5.77
N TYR A 78 -8.04 2.96 -6.39
CA TYR A 78 -9.15 3.83 -5.95
C TYR A 78 -10.52 3.12 -5.92
N LEU A 79 -10.66 1.91 -6.48
CA LEU A 79 -11.87 1.09 -6.41
C LEU A 79 -11.81 0.04 -5.29
N GLY A 80 -10.73 -0.01 -4.52
CA GLY A 80 -10.51 -0.98 -3.45
C GLY A 80 -10.05 -2.36 -3.94
N ASN A 81 -9.63 -2.50 -5.20
CA ASN A 81 -8.96 -3.70 -5.70
C ASN A 81 -7.51 -3.72 -5.19
N GLY A 82 -7.12 -4.84 -4.60
CA GLY A 82 -5.83 -4.97 -3.94
C GLY A 82 -4.98 -6.07 -4.55
N LEU A 83 -3.68 -5.78 -4.74
CA LEU A 83 -2.66 -6.80 -4.98
C LEU A 83 -1.74 -6.83 -3.77
N ASP A 84 -1.60 -7.97 -3.12
CA ASP A 84 -0.74 -8.15 -1.95
C ASP A 84 0.53 -8.94 -2.30
N ASN A 85 1.60 -8.70 -1.52
CA ASN A 85 2.83 -9.48 -1.53
C ASN A 85 3.48 -9.66 -2.92
N GLN A 86 3.68 -8.55 -3.62
CA GLN A 86 4.27 -8.54 -4.96
C GLN A 86 5.75 -8.12 -4.93
N PRO A 87 6.60 -8.62 -5.84
CA PRO A 87 8.03 -8.29 -5.87
C PRO A 87 8.31 -6.83 -6.31
N TYR A 88 7.46 -6.29 -7.17
CA TYR A 88 7.48 -4.90 -7.63
C TYR A 88 6.07 -4.52 -8.08
N LEU A 89 5.72 -3.25 -7.88
CA LEU A 89 4.42 -2.70 -8.23
C LEU A 89 4.57 -1.28 -8.76
N PHE A 90 3.79 -0.96 -9.78
CA PHE A 90 3.70 0.36 -10.37
C PHE A 90 2.24 0.76 -10.49
N ARG A 91 1.97 2.06 -10.32
CA ARG A 91 0.63 2.67 -10.44
C ARG A 91 0.64 3.73 -11.52
N GLY A 92 -0.52 3.93 -12.14
CA GLY A 92 -0.66 4.86 -13.25
C GLY A 92 0.12 4.40 -14.49
N PHE A 93 0.44 5.36 -15.35
CA PHE A 93 0.95 5.09 -16.69
C PHE A 93 2.38 4.51 -16.72
N CYS A 94 3.21 4.80 -15.72
CA CYS A 94 4.60 4.34 -15.67
C CYS A 94 4.71 2.81 -15.68
N GLY A 95 3.71 2.11 -15.10
CA GLY A 95 3.67 0.64 -15.11
C GLY A 95 3.74 0.03 -16.50
N ARG A 96 3.18 0.70 -17.53
CA ARG A 96 3.22 0.21 -18.92
C ARG A 96 4.64 0.04 -19.48
N PHE A 97 5.59 0.79 -18.94
CA PHE A 97 7.01 0.68 -19.30
C PHE A 97 7.79 -0.12 -18.26
N CYS A 98 7.55 0.17 -16.98
CA CYS A 98 8.36 -0.38 -15.90
C CYS A 98 8.12 -1.87 -15.68
N TYR A 99 6.91 -2.39 -15.91
CA TYR A 99 6.66 -3.83 -15.74
C TYR A 99 7.53 -4.67 -16.68
N ALA A 100 7.62 -4.34 -17.98
CA ALA A 100 8.47 -5.08 -18.92
C ALA A 100 9.96 -5.04 -18.55
N ILE A 101 10.43 -3.91 -18.01
CA ILE A 101 11.82 -3.77 -17.55
C ILE A 101 12.05 -4.64 -16.31
N MET A 102 11.15 -4.58 -15.32
CA MET A 102 11.30 -5.33 -14.09
C MET A 102 11.14 -6.83 -14.31
N ASP A 103 10.23 -7.26 -15.19
CA ASP A 103 10.07 -8.66 -15.58
C ASP A 103 11.36 -9.24 -16.16
N ARG A 104 12.16 -8.42 -16.85
CA ARG A 104 13.46 -8.80 -17.42
C ARG A 104 14.60 -8.74 -16.40
N GLU A 105 14.67 -7.68 -15.61
CA GLU A 105 15.87 -7.33 -14.84
C GLU A 105 15.79 -7.73 -13.36
N TYR A 106 14.59 -7.90 -12.80
CA TYR A 106 14.41 -8.23 -11.40
C TYR A 106 14.92 -9.65 -11.08
N LYS A 107 15.81 -9.75 -10.09
CA LYS A 107 16.35 -11.03 -9.60
C LYS A 107 16.27 -11.05 -8.08
N LYS A 108 15.46 -11.96 -7.54
CA LYS A 108 15.24 -12.10 -6.08
C LYS A 108 16.55 -12.35 -5.30
N SER A 109 17.51 -13.05 -5.91
CA SER A 109 18.80 -13.39 -5.25
C SER A 109 19.79 -12.22 -5.17
N ARG A 110 19.60 -11.12 -5.90
CA ARG A 110 20.54 -9.97 -5.86
C ARG A 110 20.52 -9.19 -4.55
N PHE A 111 19.50 -9.39 -3.72
CA PHE A 111 19.31 -8.67 -2.45
C PHE A 111 19.44 -9.56 -1.21
N GLN A 112 19.99 -10.77 -1.38
CA GLN A 112 20.14 -11.77 -0.32
C GLN A 112 21.58 -11.82 0.24
N VAL A 113 22.19 -10.64 0.43
CA VAL A 113 23.54 -10.51 1.01
C VAL A 113 23.40 -9.91 2.41
N MET A 114 23.86 -10.70 3.39
CA MET A 114 23.86 -10.52 4.87
C MET A 114 22.54 -10.78 5.59
#